data_AF-A0A6N4Q6U4-F1
#
_entry.id   AF-A0A6N4Q6U4-F1
#
_cell.length_a   1.000
_cell.length_b   1.000
_cell.length_c   1.000
_cell.angle_alpha   90.00
_cell.angle_beta   90.00
_cell.angle_gamma   90.00
#
_symmetry.space_group_name_H-M   'P 1'
#
loop_
_entity.id
_entity.type
_entity.pdbx_description
1 polymer ?
#
loop_
_entity_poly.entity_id
_entity_poly.type
_entity_poly.pdbx_seq_one_letter_code
_entity_poly.pdbx_strand_id
1 'polypeptide(L)'
;MENFNYQLPEELYDNYKKFGYDGAGYFKDSIGIYIRKTRFPKETINYAIGFRNQKDLFLPKEVFLVFYFNDSELLMVSETIPYIHKSGDYSFAGAIHRIGRTYEYENGKLAKISCLDRNPDLNVAADISKKEYCGEIIHLDTQGNISNVTDSKNPCSYICNSRYMPYSQPGFYFTTVDQLKLRQSPSSKSDVIKSLPLDTKVQVIEDSFKAERLSSYVNGNWVKVILEDGKEGFLYGFYLRFENEPNLSLILQKAEEWKKKNGWKGK
;
A
#
# COMPACT_ATOMS: atom_id res chain seq x y z
N MET A 1 4.26 -10.45 -7.87
CA MET A 1 3.96 -8.99 -7.77
C MET A 1 3.11 -8.49 -8.93
N GLU A 2 2.76 -9.33 -9.91
CA GLU A 2 1.97 -8.96 -11.10
C GLU A 2 0.64 -8.28 -10.77
N ASN A 3 0.03 -8.58 -9.62
CA ASN A 3 -1.20 -7.95 -9.16
C ASN A 3 -1.09 -6.47 -8.78
N PHE A 4 0.13 -5.90 -8.70
CA PHE A 4 0.35 -4.54 -8.20
C PHE A 4 1.14 -3.63 -9.15
N ASN A 5 1.43 -4.09 -10.37
CA ASN A 5 2.17 -3.35 -11.40
C ASN A 5 3.50 -2.74 -10.91
N TYR A 6 4.33 -3.54 -10.23
CA TYR A 6 5.70 -3.17 -9.90
C TYR A 6 6.68 -4.12 -10.59
N GLN A 7 7.53 -3.54 -11.43
CA GLN A 7 8.66 -4.18 -12.08
C GLN A 7 9.95 -3.87 -11.32
N LEU A 8 10.81 -4.89 -11.21
CA LEU A 8 12.14 -4.73 -10.63
C LEU A 8 13.15 -4.40 -11.74
N PRO A 9 14.01 -3.37 -11.55
CA PRO A 9 15.09 -3.08 -12.48
C PRO A 9 16.09 -4.25 -12.55
N GLU A 10 16.65 -4.52 -13.73
CA GLU A 10 17.69 -5.55 -13.91
C GLU A 10 18.93 -5.29 -13.03
N GLU A 11 19.34 -4.02 -12.92
CA GLU A 11 20.45 -3.59 -12.05
C GLU A 11 20.25 -4.00 -10.58
N LEU A 12 19.00 -4.00 -10.10
CA LEU A 12 18.70 -4.43 -8.73
C LEU A 12 19.02 -5.92 -8.54
N TYR A 13 18.74 -6.74 -9.56
CA TYR A 13 19.03 -8.17 -9.53
C TYR A 13 20.54 -8.43 -9.57
N ASP A 14 21.29 -7.70 -10.40
CA ASP A 14 22.75 -7.79 -10.44
C ASP A 14 23.38 -7.39 -9.10
N ASN A 15 22.89 -6.32 -8.49
CA ASN A 15 23.29 -5.93 -7.14
C ASN A 15 22.97 -7.04 -6.14
N TYR A 16 21.78 -7.63 -6.21
CA TYR A 16 21.38 -8.70 -5.29
C TYR A 16 22.28 -9.94 -5.38
N LYS A 17 22.68 -10.33 -6.60
CA LYS A 17 23.69 -11.37 -6.82
C LYS A 17 25.04 -11.02 -6.21
N LYS A 18 25.51 -9.79 -6.43
CA LYS A 18 26.81 -9.30 -5.94
C LYS A 18 26.90 -9.37 -4.41
N PHE A 19 25.80 -9.12 -3.71
CA PHE A 19 25.71 -9.21 -2.25
C PHE A 19 25.30 -10.60 -1.75
N GLY A 20 25.49 -11.66 -2.56
CA GLY A 20 25.22 -13.03 -2.14
C GLY A 20 23.76 -13.30 -1.77
N TYR A 21 22.83 -12.55 -2.34
CA TYR A 21 21.39 -12.63 -2.04
C TYR A 21 21.03 -12.32 -0.58
N ASP A 22 21.83 -11.52 0.14
CA ASP A 22 21.47 -11.03 1.48
C ASP A 22 20.66 -9.73 1.45
N GLY A 23 20.88 -8.92 0.42
CA GLY A 23 20.09 -7.73 0.16
C GLY A 23 20.66 -6.89 -0.98
N ALA A 24 19.82 -6.01 -1.54
CA ALA A 24 20.22 -5.01 -2.52
C ALA A 24 19.31 -3.80 -2.47
N GLY A 25 19.83 -2.67 -2.95
CA GLY A 25 19.08 -1.45 -3.13
C GLY A 25 19.20 -0.95 -4.56
N TYR A 26 18.14 -0.28 -5.02
CA TYR A 26 18.11 0.51 -6.23
C TYR A 26 17.49 1.86 -5.86
N PHE A 27 18.33 2.86 -5.66
CA PHE A 27 17.94 4.20 -5.21
C PHE A 27 18.41 5.22 -6.25
N LYS A 28 17.63 5.37 -7.31
CA LYS A 28 17.97 6.25 -8.44
C LYS A 28 16.82 7.22 -8.73
N ASP A 29 17.16 8.49 -8.91
CA ASP A 29 16.23 9.57 -9.22
C ASP A 29 15.04 9.63 -8.25
N SER A 30 13.84 9.31 -8.72
CA SER A 30 12.62 9.31 -7.92
C SER A 30 12.27 7.94 -7.32
N ILE A 31 12.94 6.87 -7.72
CA ILE A 31 12.56 5.48 -7.39
C ILE A 31 13.52 4.91 -6.35
N GLY A 32 12.97 4.48 -5.22
CA GLY A 32 13.70 3.72 -4.21
C GLY A 32 13.12 2.33 -4.08
N ILE A 33 13.94 1.31 -4.32
CA ILE A 33 13.57 -0.10 -4.18
C ILE A 33 14.63 -0.78 -3.33
N TYR A 34 14.22 -1.66 -2.43
CA TYR A 34 15.14 -2.60 -1.80
C TYR A 34 14.61 -4.02 -1.89
N ILE A 35 15.53 -4.97 -1.80
CA ILE A 35 15.27 -6.38 -1.53
C ILE A 35 16.14 -6.75 -0.33
N ARG A 36 15.58 -7.43 0.68
CA ARG A 36 16.36 -7.88 1.84
C ARG A 36 15.78 -9.16 2.44
N LYS A 37 16.64 -9.94 3.08
CA LYS A 37 16.17 -10.91 4.07
C LYS A 37 15.49 -10.18 5.22
N THR A 38 14.37 -10.70 5.69
CA THR A 38 13.66 -10.20 6.86
C THR A 38 13.16 -11.36 7.68
N ARG A 39 12.97 -11.17 8.98
CA ARG A 39 12.40 -12.21 9.84
C ARG A 39 11.55 -11.57 10.91
N PHE A 40 10.36 -12.11 11.08
CA PHE A 40 9.46 -11.74 12.16
C PHE A 40 9.28 -12.93 13.10
N PRO A 41 9.34 -12.76 14.43
CA PRO A 41 9.11 -13.86 15.36
C PRO A 41 7.75 -14.51 15.13
N LYS A 42 7.73 -15.85 15.01
CA LYS A 42 6.52 -16.67 14.79
C LYS A 42 5.83 -16.48 13.43
N GLU A 43 6.50 -15.86 12.47
CA GLU A 43 6.02 -15.78 11.08
C GLU A 43 7.01 -16.49 10.15
N THR A 44 6.53 -16.95 9.01
CA THR A 44 7.32 -17.64 7.98
C THR A 44 7.98 -16.69 6.98
N ILE A 45 7.72 -15.38 7.10
CA ILE A 45 8.30 -14.36 6.22
C ILE A 45 9.83 -14.40 6.33
N ASN A 46 10.50 -14.52 5.19
CA ASN A 46 11.95 -14.55 5.07
C ASN A 46 12.52 -13.50 4.10
N TYR A 47 11.70 -12.87 3.25
CA TYR A 47 12.11 -11.78 2.36
C TYR A 47 11.14 -10.61 2.35
N ALA A 48 11.67 -9.42 2.06
CA ALA A 48 10.91 -8.20 1.85
C ALA A 48 11.42 -7.44 0.62
N ILE A 49 10.48 -6.93 -0.17
CA ILE A 49 10.74 -6.00 -1.27
C ILE A 49 9.98 -4.71 -0.98
N GLY A 50 10.71 -3.61 -0.77
CA GLY A 50 10.12 -2.31 -0.46
C GLY A 50 10.23 -1.34 -1.63
N PHE A 51 9.18 -0.54 -1.84
CA PHE A 51 9.08 0.49 -2.86
C PHE A 51 8.77 1.84 -2.22
N ARG A 52 9.40 2.91 -2.72
CA ARG A 52 9.12 4.29 -2.31
C ARG A 52 9.33 5.30 -3.44
N ASN A 53 8.65 6.43 -3.34
CA ASN A 53 9.02 7.65 -4.04
C ASN A 53 10.08 8.39 -3.20
N GLN A 54 11.27 8.58 -3.78
CA GLN A 54 12.37 9.29 -3.12
C GLN A 54 12.16 10.81 -3.09
N LYS A 55 11.31 11.34 -3.97
CA LYS A 55 10.96 12.77 -4.06
C LYS A 55 9.74 13.14 -3.22
N ASP A 56 9.08 12.18 -2.57
CA ASP A 56 7.99 12.48 -1.65
C ASP A 56 8.58 13.10 -0.37
N LEU A 57 8.30 14.39 -0.17
CA LEU A 57 8.76 15.18 0.97
C LEU A 57 7.79 15.12 2.17
N PHE A 58 6.60 14.52 1.99
CA PHE A 58 5.61 14.40 3.06
C PHE A 58 5.85 13.18 3.94
N LEU A 59 6.67 12.23 3.50
CA LEU A 59 6.94 10.97 4.18
C LEU A 59 8.42 10.84 4.58
N PRO A 60 8.71 10.28 5.78
CA PRO A 60 10.05 9.89 6.16
C PRO A 60 10.72 8.96 5.15
N LYS A 61 12.05 8.94 5.13
CA LYS A 61 12.82 8.14 4.15
C LYS A 61 12.69 6.63 4.35
N GLU A 62 12.20 6.24 5.51
CA GLU A 62 12.02 4.87 5.97
C GLU A 62 10.60 4.35 5.66
N VAL A 63 9.73 5.19 5.08
CA VAL A 63 8.40 4.78 4.65
C VAL A 63 8.47 4.12 3.28
N PHE A 64 8.03 2.86 3.23
CA PHE A 64 7.96 2.05 2.02
C PHE A 64 6.63 1.32 1.99
N LEU A 65 6.11 1.08 0.78
CA LEU A 65 5.17 0.00 0.55
C LEU A 65 5.98 -1.29 0.42
N VAL A 66 5.71 -2.28 1.26
CA VAL A 66 6.54 -3.48 1.37
C VAL A 66 5.74 -4.73 1.08
N PHE A 67 6.30 -5.55 0.19
CA PHE A 67 5.83 -6.88 -0.15
C PHE A 67 6.68 -7.89 0.63
N TYR A 68 6.02 -8.72 1.43
CA TYR A 68 6.65 -9.71 2.29
C TYR A 68 6.41 -11.12 1.75
N PHE A 69 7.47 -11.91 1.70
CA PHE A 69 7.46 -13.23 1.09
C PHE A 69 7.96 -14.30 2.05
N ASN A 70 7.47 -15.52 1.84
CA ASN A 70 8.15 -16.75 2.22
C ASN A 70 8.65 -17.41 0.93
N ASP A 71 9.96 -17.34 0.72
CA ASP A 71 10.61 -17.68 -0.54
C ASP A 71 9.99 -16.91 -1.72
N SER A 72 9.28 -17.60 -2.61
CA SER A 72 8.58 -16.99 -3.76
C SER A 72 7.11 -16.67 -3.48
N GLU A 73 6.55 -17.12 -2.36
CA GLU A 73 5.14 -16.90 -2.03
C GLU A 73 4.94 -15.53 -1.39
N LEU A 74 4.10 -14.69 -2.01
CA LEU A 74 3.67 -13.43 -1.41
C LEU A 74 2.74 -13.74 -0.23
N LEU A 75 3.09 -13.24 0.95
CA LEU A 75 2.30 -13.42 2.17
C LEU A 75 1.60 -12.15 2.63
N MET A 76 2.21 -10.99 2.39
CA MET A 76 1.67 -9.73 2.90
C MET A 76 2.12 -8.52 2.06
N VAL A 77 1.24 -7.54 1.92
CA VAL A 77 1.57 -6.18 1.47
C VAL A 77 1.15 -5.20 2.56
N SER A 78 2.07 -4.36 3.02
CA SER A 78 1.85 -3.41 4.11
C SER A 78 2.76 -2.19 3.98
N GLU A 79 2.45 -1.10 4.65
CA GLU A 79 3.32 0.08 4.75
C GLU A 79 4.29 -0.08 5.93
N THR A 80 5.44 0.57 5.86
CA THR A 80 6.37 0.65 6.98
C THR A 80 6.58 2.06 7.50
N ILE A 81 6.90 2.17 8.79
CA ILE A 81 7.34 3.41 9.42
C ILE A 81 8.48 3.14 10.42
N PRO A 82 9.31 4.15 10.73
CA PRO A 82 10.20 4.07 11.89
C PRO A 82 9.41 3.84 13.18
N TYR A 83 9.97 3.00 14.05
CA TYR A 83 9.53 2.97 15.43
C TYR A 83 9.98 4.23 16.17
N ILE A 84 9.06 4.84 16.91
CA ILE A 84 9.33 5.97 17.80
C ILE A 84 8.61 5.66 19.10
N HIS A 85 9.39 5.44 20.17
CA HIS A 85 8.83 5.22 21.50
C HIS A 85 8.15 6.49 22.03
N LYS A 86 7.06 6.37 22.80
CA LYS A 86 6.27 7.53 23.28
C LYS A 86 7.08 8.59 24.04
N SER A 87 8.13 8.16 24.74
CA SER A 87 8.98 9.04 25.55
C SER A 87 10.12 9.67 24.76
N GLY A 88 10.24 9.34 23.47
CA GLY A 88 11.42 9.67 22.67
C GLY A 88 12.63 8.78 22.97
N ASP A 89 12.43 7.60 23.57
CA ASP A 89 13.50 6.62 23.74
C ASP A 89 13.96 6.05 22.38
N TYR A 90 15.25 6.18 22.11
CA TYR A 90 15.92 5.75 20.89
C TYR A 90 16.60 4.38 21.03
N SER A 91 16.38 3.65 22.12
CA SER A 91 16.91 2.29 22.33
C SER A 91 16.55 1.31 21.21
N PHE A 92 15.51 1.62 20.44
CA PHE A 92 15.05 0.85 19.29
C PHE A 92 15.12 1.65 17.98
N ALA A 93 15.95 2.70 17.93
CA ALA A 93 16.14 3.49 16.73
C ALA A 93 16.53 2.60 15.55
N GLY A 94 15.88 2.82 14.40
CA GLY A 94 16.06 2.00 13.20
C GLY A 94 15.19 0.74 13.13
N ALA A 95 14.47 0.39 14.20
CA ALA A 95 13.43 -0.62 14.12
C ALA A 95 12.26 -0.12 13.25
N ILE A 96 11.69 -1.02 12.46
CA ILE A 96 10.66 -0.70 11.48
C ILE A 96 9.36 -1.40 11.91
N HIS A 97 8.28 -0.62 12.04
CA HIS A 97 6.93 -1.14 12.21
C HIS A 97 6.26 -1.36 10.86
N ARG A 98 5.42 -2.39 10.81
CA ARG A 98 4.39 -2.53 9.78
C ARG A 98 3.16 -1.76 10.23
N ILE A 99 2.61 -0.94 9.36
CA ILE A 99 1.45 -0.10 9.66
C ILE A 99 0.50 -0.04 8.45
N GLY A 100 -0.69 0.49 8.68
CA GLY A 100 -1.61 0.87 7.63
C GLY A 100 -2.46 -0.29 7.13
N ARG A 101 -3.13 -0.03 6.02
CA ARG A 101 -3.91 -1.02 5.29
C ARG A 101 -2.99 -2.17 4.88
N THR A 102 -3.35 -3.37 5.30
CA THR A 102 -2.55 -4.57 5.07
C THR A 102 -3.36 -5.62 4.32
N TYR A 103 -2.74 -6.22 3.31
CA TYR A 103 -3.30 -7.30 2.50
C TYR A 103 -2.50 -8.56 2.81
N GLU A 104 -3.16 -9.60 3.31
CA GLU A 104 -2.52 -10.88 3.60
C GLU A 104 -3.03 -11.97 2.65
N TYR A 105 -2.09 -12.80 2.20
CA TYR A 105 -2.27 -13.80 1.16
C TYR A 105 -2.00 -15.19 1.71
N GLU A 106 -2.80 -16.15 1.24
CA GLU A 106 -2.63 -17.57 1.52
C GLU A 106 -2.77 -18.34 0.20
N ASN A 107 -1.79 -19.17 -0.14
CA ASN A 107 -1.76 -19.95 -1.39
C ASN A 107 -1.93 -19.05 -2.64
N GLY A 108 -1.29 -17.87 -2.61
CA GLY A 108 -1.36 -16.86 -3.68
C GLY A 108 -2.73 -16.17 -3.85
N LYS A 109 -3.70 -16.40 -2.96
CA LYS A 109 -5.00 -15.72 -2.95
C LYS A 109 -5.09 -14.74 -1.80
N LEU A 110 -5.76 -13.61 -2.03
CA LEU A 110 -6.01 -12.65 -0.95
C LEU A 110 -6.96 -13.29 0.06
N ALA A 111 -6.46 -13.50 1.28
CA ALA A 111 -7.21 -14.18 2.34
C ALA A 111 -7.75 -13.18 3.37
N LYS A 112 -7.08 -12.04 3.55
CA LYS A 112 -7.45 -11.09 4.58
C LYS A 112 -7.07 -9.65 4.23
N ILE A 113 -7.97 -8.73 4.54
CA ILE A 113 -7.69 -7.29 4.55
C ILE A 113 -7.85 -6.79 5.98
N SER A 114 -6.81 -6.14 6.49
CA SER A 114 -6.74 -5.68 7.88
C SER A 114 -6.11 -4.30 7.98
N CYS A 115 -6.02 -3.80 9.22
CA CYS A 115 -5.21 -2.67 9.57
C CYS A 115 -4.17 -3.07 10.60
N LEU A 116 -2.93 -2.60 10.46
CA LEU A 116 -1.89 -2.79 11.47
C LEU A 116 -1.54 -1.45 12.11
N ASP A 117 -1.64 -1.32 13.42
CA ASP A 117 -1.17 -0.13 14.13
C ASP A 117 0.19 -0.37 14.79
N ARG A 118 0.66 0.63 15.52
CA ARG A 118 1.79 0.54 16.42
C ARG A 118 1.36 0.77 17.86
N ASN A 119 1.99 0.06 18.75
CA ASN A 119 2.04 0.35 20.17
C ASN A 119 3.31 1.18 20.43
N PRO A 120 3.19 2.47 20.76
CA PRO A 120 4.34 3.33 21.02
C PRO A 120 5.00 3.07 22.38
N ASP A 121 4.47 2.13 23.18
CA ASP A 121 4.87 1.85 24.56
C ASP A 121 5.56 0.48 24.68
N LEU A 122 6.27 0.03 23.64
CA LEU A 122 6.96 -1.24 23.64
C LEU A 122 8.37 -1.10 24.21
N ASN A 123 8.66 -1.95 25.21
CA ASN A 123 9.97 -2.04 25.88
C ASN A 123 10.78 -3.27 25.43
N VAL A 124 10.25 -4.05 24.48
CA VAL A 124 10.88 -5.28 23.99
C VAL A 124 10.99 -5.21 22.48
N ALA A 125 12.22 -5.27 21.95
CA ALA A 125 12.48 -5.14 20.52
C ALA A 125 11.71 -6.17 19.67
N ALA A 126 11.51 -7.39 20.18
CA ALA A 126 10.78 -8.43 19.47
C ALA A 126 9.29 -8.06 19.25
N ASP A 127 8.72 -7.23 20.12
CA ASP A 127 7.32 -6.85 20.07
C ASP A 127 7.05 -5.76 19.02
N ILE A 128 8.03 -4.89 18.77
CA ILE A 128 7.99 -3.82 17.74
C ILE A 128 7.65 -4.40 16.37
N SER A 129 8.13 -5.60 16.11
CA SER A 129 7.97 -6.24 14.81
C SER A 129 6.66 -7.01 14.67
N LYS A 130 5.83 -7.15 15.73
CA LYS A 130 4.58 -7.93 15.69
C LYS A 130 3.48 -7.26 14.88
N LYS A 131 2.56 -8.07 14.36
CA LYS A 131 1.31 -7.56 13.79
C LYS A 131 0.39 -7.12 14.91
N GLU A 132 0.11 -5.83 14.98
CA GLU A 132 -0.85 -5.28 15.94
C GLU A 132 -2.10 -4.85 15.17
N TYR A 133 -3.07 -5.76 15.06
CA TYR A 133 -4.30 -5.43 14.35
C TYR A 133 -5.10 -4.36 15.09
N CYS A 134 -5.68 -3.44 14.34
CA CYS A 134 -6.64 -2.46 14.82
C CYS A 134 -7.91 -2.44 13.95
N GLY A 135 -9.05 -2.10 14.56
CA GLY A 135 -10.36 -2.05 13.91
C GLY A 135 -10.80 -3.39 13.29
N GLU A 136 -11.56 -3.27 12.20
CA GLU A 136 -12.14 -4.39 11.46
C GLU A 136 -11.11 -5.15 10.62
N ILE A 137 -11.28 -6.47 10.59
CA ILE A 137 -10.52 -7.42 9.79
C ILE A 137 -11.53 -8.18 8.92
N ILE A 138 -11.33 -8.09 7.61
CA ILE A 138 -12.16 -8.72 6.60
C ILE A 138 -11.46 -10.00 6.14
N HIS A 139 -12.13 -11.14 6.28
CA HIS A 139 -11.63 -12.44 5.85
C HIS A 139 -12.34 -12.83 4.55
N LEU A 140 -11.56 -13.37 3.61
CA LEU A 140 -12.02 -13.80 2.30
C LEU A 140 -11.86 -15.31 2.16
N ASP A 141 -12.78 -15.95 1.44
CA ASP A 141 -12.62 -17.34 1.02
C ASP A 141 -11.68 -17.47 -0.20
N THR A 142 -11.41 -18.71 -0.62
CA THR A 142 -10.55 -18.99 -1.79
C THR A 142 -11.08 -18.43 -3.12
N GLN A 143 -12.35 -18.06 -3.17
CA GLN A 143 -13.03 -17.45 -4.32
C GLN A 143 -13.02 -15.91 -4.24
N GLY A 144 -12.52 -15.33 -3.14
CA GLY A 144 -12.51 -13.89 -2.90
C GLY A 144 -13.83 -13.32 -2.40
N ASN A 145 -14.76 -14.15 -1.91
CA ASN A 145 -15.97 -13.67 -1.25
C ASN A 145 -15.72 -13.42 0.24
N ILE A 146 -16.51 -12.53 0.85
CA ILE A 146 -16.45 -12.27 2.29
C ILE A 146 -16.91 -13.51 3.05
N SER A 147 -15.99 -14.14 3.78
CA SER A 147 -16.28 -15.29 4.62
C SER A 147 -16.63 -14.86 6.05
N ASN A 148 -15.96 -13.83 6.56
CA ASN A 148 -16.17 -13.31 7.91
C ASN A 148 -15.69 -11.87 8.06
N VAL A 149 -16.25 -11.14 9.02
CA VAL A 149 -15.72 -9.84 9.49
C VAL A 149 -15.55 -9.90 11.01
N THR A 150 -14.32 -9.71 11.47
CA THR A 150 -13.97 -9.71 12.90
C THR A 150 -13.45 -8.35 13.33
N ASP A 151 -13.59 -8.01 14.60
CA ASP A 151 -13.00 -6.80 15.18
C ASP A 151 -11.83 -7.17 16.10
N SER A 152 -10.69 -6.49 15.93
CA SER A 152 -9.52 -6.64 16.81
C SER A 152 -9.75 -6.09 18.22
N LYS A 153 -10.77 -5.26 18.41
CA LYS A 153 -11.10 -4.46 19.61
C LYS A 153 -10.09 -3.37 19.95
N ASN A 154 -9.00 -3.27 19.19
CA ASN A 154 -8.03 -2.20 19.34
C ASN A 154 -8.44 -1.03 18.43
N PRO A 155 -8.60 0.19 18.96
CA PRO A 155 -8.88 1.35 18.12
C PRO A 155 -7.66 1.65 17.24
N CYS A 156 -7.89 2.01 15.97
CA CYS A 156 -6.83 2.51 15.12
C CYS A 156 -6.51 3.97 15.47
N SER A 157 -5.22 4.29 15.58
CA SER A 157 -4.71 5.65 15.80
C SER A 157 -4.79 6.53 14.55
N TYR A 158 -5.15 5.96 13.40
CA TYR A 158 -5.30 6.63 12.12
C TYR A 158 -6.38 5.97 11.25
N ILE A 159 -6.75 6.62 10.14
CA ILE A 159 -7.76 6.12 9.21
C ILE A 159 -7.17 5.00 8.35
N CYS A 160 -7.65 3.77 8.54
CA CYS A 160 -7.15 2.60 7.81
C CYS A 160 -7.46 2.58 6.29
N ASN A 161 -8.21 3.54 5.80
CA ASN A 161 -8.56 3.63 4.37
C ASN A 161 -7.51 4.38 3.55
N SER A 162 -6.46 4.90 4.17
CA SER A 162 -5.34 5.50 3.43
C SER A 162 -4.55 4.41 2.70
N ARG A 163 -4.54 4.48 1.37
CA ARG A 163 -3.71 3.62 0.53
C ARG A 163 -2.39 4.33 0.24
N TYR A 164 -1.27 3.79 0.73
CA TYR A 164 0.04 4.28 0.32
C TYR A 164 0.46 3.61 -0.98
N MET A 165 0.44 4.38 -2.08
CA MET A 165 1.06 4.00 -3.34
C MET A 165 2.27 4.89 -3.59
N PRO A 166 3.50 4.36 -3.52
CA PRO A 166 4.69 5.17 -3.73
C PRO A 166 4.77 5.74 -5.15
N TYR A 167 4.41 4.97 -6.18
CA TYR A 167 4.29 5.46 -7.56
C TYR A 167 3.46 4.47 -8.39
N SER A 168 2.99 4.91 -9.56
CA SER A 168 2.27 4.07 -10.52
C SER A 168 3.12 3.79 -11.75
N GLN A 169 3.26 2.53 -12.14
CA GLN A 169 3.89 2.19 -13.42
C GLN A 169 2.90 2.34 -14.58
N PRO A 170 3.38 2.45 -15.82
CA PRO A 170 2.50 2.44 -16.99
C PRO A 170 1.62 1.18 -17.01
N GLY A 171 0.37 1.31 -17.43
CA GLY A 171 -0.59 0.20 -17.44
C GLY A 171 -2.04 0.67 -17.38
N PHE A 172 -2.97 -0.27 -17.30
CA PHE A 172 -4.40 0.04 -17.16
C PHE A 172 -4.84 0.09 -15.70
N TYR A 173 -5.55 1.16 -15.38
CA TYR A 173 -6.05 1.48 -14.05
C TYR A 173 -7.54 1.80 -14.10
N PHE A 174 -8.18 1.72 -12.94
CA PHE A 174 -9.57 2.12 -12.74
C PHE A 174 -9.64 3.23 -11.69
N THR A 175 -10.51 4.21 -11.92
CA THR A 175 -10.82 5.23 -10.91
C THR A 175 -11.55 4.60 -9.73
N THR A 176 -11.18 5.00 -8.51
CA THR A 176 -11.74 4.42 -7.27
C THR A 176 -12.75 5.33 -6.56
N VAL A 177 -13.00 6.50 -7.13
CA VAL A 177 -13.98 7.49 -6.65
C VAL A 177 -14.77 8.06 -7.83
N ASP A 178 -15.99 8.50 -7.54
CA ASP A 178 -16.80 9.22 -8.52
C ASP A 178 -16.32 10.68 -8.68
N GLN A 179 -16.63 11.29 -9.82
CA GLN A 179 -16.30 12.67 -10.17
C GLN A 179 -14.80 13.01 -10.08
N LEU A 180 -13.91 12.05 -10.34
CA LEU A 180 -12.47 12.26 -10.31
C LEU A 180 -12.05 13.26 -11.41
N LYS A 181 -11.31 14.31 -11.04
CA LYS A 181 -10.98 15.40 -11.97
C LYS A 181 -9.71 15.10 -12.77
N LEU A 182 -9.84 14.98 -14.09
CA LEU A 182 -8.73 15.04 -15.05
C LEU A 182 -8.27 16.48 -15.19
N ARG A 183 -6.98 16.75 -15.03
CA ARG A 183 -6.42 18.11 -15.00
C ARG A 183 -5.37 18.34 -16.08
N GLN A 184 -5.16 19.60 -16.45
CA GLN A 184 -4.15 19.99 -17.45
C GLN A 184 -2.71 19.85 -16.97
N SER A 185 -2.47 19.93 -15.67
CA SER A 185 -1.15 19.83 -15.05
C SER A 185 -1.21 19.03 -13.75
N PRO A 186 -0.08 18.47 -13.26
CA PRO A 186 -0.02 17.66 -12.04
C PRO A 186 -0.15 18.53 -10.78
N SER A 187 -1.35 19.05 -10.53
CA SER A 187 -1.67 19.86 -9.35
C SER A 187 -3.17 19.94 -9.12
N SER A 188 -3.59 19.90 -7.86
CA SER A 188 -4.99 20.09 -7.48
C SER A 188 -5.56 21.46 -7.85
N LYS A 189 -4.68 22.44 -8.11
CA LYS A 189 -5.02 23.81 -8.50
C LYS A 189 -5.09 24.03 -10.00
N SER A 190 -4.68 23.04 -10.81
CA SER A 190 -4.73 23.13 -12.27
C SER A 190 -6.17 23.07 -12.79
N ASP A 191 -6.40 23.65 -13.96
CA ASP A 191 -7.68 23.57 -14.66
C ASP A 191 -8.14 22.13 -14.88
N VAL A 192 -9.45 21.93 -14.72
CA VAL A 192 -10.14 20.66 -14.92
C VAL A 192 -10.52 20.52 -16.38
N ILE A 193 -10.08 19.43 -17.01
CA ILE A 193 -10.45 19.08 -18.38
C ILE A 193 -11.77 18.29 -18.42
N LYS A 194 -11.92 17.33 -17.50
CA LYS A 194 -13.06 16.39 -17.47
C LYS A 194 -13.26 15.84 -16.06
N SER A 195 -14.51 15.50 -15.73
CA SER A 195 -14.85 14.71 -14.54
C SER A 195 -15.07 13.25 -14.96
N LEU A 196 -14.40 12.32 -14.30
CA LEU A 196 -14.47 10.89 -14.60
C LEU A 196 -15.34 10.18 -13.57
N PRO A 197 -16.30 9.34 -14.00
CA PRO A 197 -17.04 8.47 -13.11
C PRO A 197 -16.17 7.47 -12.33
N LEU A 198 -16.73 6.86 -11.29
CA LEU A 198 -16.18 5.66 -10.65
C LEU A 198 -15.97 4.53 -11.69
N ASP A 199 -14.95 3.69 -11.50
CA ASP A 199 -14.62 2.55 -12.35
C ASP A 199 -14.37 2.90 -13.83
N THR A 200 -14.00 4.16 -14.11
CA THR A 200 -13.53 4.57 -15.44
C THR A 200 -12.17 3.95 -15.70
N LYS A 201 -12.03 3.19 -16.79
CA LYS A 201 -10.75 2.65 -17.25
C LYS A 201 -9.88 3.78 -17.83
N VAL A 202 -8.63 3.83 -17.40
CA VAL A 202 -7.62 4.79 -17.90
C VAL A 202 -6.30 4.07 -18.13
N GLN A 203 -5.49 4.58 -19.05
CA GLN A 203 -4.12 4.12 -19.22
C GLN A 203 -3.18 5.13 -18.56
N VAL A 204 -2.47 4.70 -17.53
CA VAL A 204 -1.33 5.46 -16.98
C VAL A 204 -0.17 5.32 -17.95
N ILE A 205 0.40 6.45 -18.36
CA ILE A 205 1.56 6.49 -19.25
C ILE A 205 2.84 6.86 -18.50
N GLU A 206 2.74 7.64 -17.42
CA GLU A 206 3.90 8.06 -16.62
C GLU A 206 3.47 8.52 -15.23
N ASP A 207 4.29 8.26 -14.20
CA ASP A 207 4.19 8.91 -12.90
C ASP A 207 5.07 10.16 -12.88
N SER A 208 4.51 11.30 -12.48
CA SER A 208 5.28 12.55 -12.39
C SER A 208 6.24 12.60 -11.21
N PHE A 209 6.12 11.66 -10.28
CA PHE A 209 6.75 11.61 -8.96
C PHE A 209 6.51 12.86 -8.10
N LYS A 210 5.56 13.71 -8.51
CA LYS A 210 5.16 14.89 -7.79
C LYS A 210 4.08 14.52 -6.80
N ALA A 211 4.51 14.26 -5.57
CA ALA A 211 3.61 14.06 -4.45
C ALA A 211 2.85 15.35 -4.13
N GLU A 212 1.57 15.22 -3.83
CA GLU A 212 0.75 16.29 -3.27
C GLU A 212 -0.09 15.70 -2.13
N ARG A 213 -0.23 16.44 -1.03
CA ARG A 213 -1.08 16.04 0.09
C ARG A 213 -2.41 16.80 0.01
N LEU A 214 -3.50 16.10 -0.30
CA LEU A 214 -4.83 16.70 -0.40
C LEU A 214 -5.55 16.75 0.96
N SER A 215 -5.18 15.89 1.90
CA SER A 215 -5.66 15.91 3.29
C SER A 215 -4.69 15.19 4.24
N SER A 216 -5.01 15.13 5.53
CA SER A 216 -4.17 14.43 6.51
C SER A 216 -3.89 12.97 6.16
N TYR A 217 -4.76 12.33 5.37
CA TYR A 217 -4.70 10.89 5.05
C TYR A 217 -4.68 10.58 3.55
N VAL A 218 -4.62 11.63 2.73
CA VAL A 218 -4.62 11.52 1.27
C VAL A 218 -3.33 12.12 0.76
N ASN A 219 -2.37 11.24 0.49
CA ASN A 219 -1.07 11.55 -0.08
C ASN A 219 -0.82 10.61 -1.27
N GLY A 220 -0.26 11.13 -2.34
CA GLY A 220 -0.03 10.38 -3.57
C GLY A 220 0.54 11.26 -4.67
N ASN A 221 1.03 10.63 -5.72
CA ASN A 221 1.61 11.33 -6.86
C ASN A 221 0.55 11.69 -7.89
N TRP A 222 0.83 12.70 -8.70
CA TRP A 222 0.13 12.90 -9.96
C TRP A 222 0.67 11.96 -11.03
N VAL A 223 -0.22 11.39 -11.82
CA VAL A 223 0.13 10.53 -12.96
C VAL A 223 -0.43 11.12 -14.23
N LYS A 224 0.34 11.01 -15.32
CA LYS A 224 -0.13 11.34 -16.65
C LYS A 224 -0.90 10.14 -17.21
N VAL A 225 -2.06 10.40 -17.80
CA VAL A 225 -2.95 9.36 -18.34
C VAL A 225 -3.42 9.71 -19.74
N ILE A 226 -3.83 8.67 -20.47
CA ILE A 226 -4.64 8.79 -21.69
C ILE A 226 -5.96 8.04 -21.48
N LEU A 227 -7.06 8.68 -21.88
CA LEU A 227 -8.40 8.09 -21.86
C LEU A 227 -8.67 7.30 -23.16
N GLU A 228 -9.74 6.50 -23.16
CA GLU A 228 -10.17 5.76 -24.36
C GLU A 228 -10.51 6.67 -25.56
N ASP A 229 -10.96 7.91 -25.29
CA ASP A 229 -11.23 8.93 -26.32
C ASP A 229 -9.95 9.65 -26.83
N GLY A 230 -8.78 9.19 -26.40
CA GLY A 230 -7.47 9.74 -26.77
C GLY A 230 -7.07 11.01 -26.01
N LYS A 231 -7.92 11.52 -25.12
CA LYS A 231 -7.61 12.72 -24.33
C LYS A 231 -6.56 12.43 -23.27
N GLU A 232 -5.54 13.27 -23.23
CA GLU A 232 -4.50 13.23 -22.20
C GLU A 232 -4.77 14.22 -21.06
N GLY A 233 -4.24 13.91 -19.88
CA GLY A 233 -4.21 14.81 -18.74
C GLY A 233 -3.58 14.16 -17.52
N PHE A 234 -3.77 14.78 -16.37
CA PHE A 234 -3.23 14.31 -15.10
C PHE A 234 -4.35 13.92 -14.15
N LEU A 235 -4.18 12.75 -13.51
CA LEU A 235 -5.02 12.26 -12.42
C LEU A 235 -4.19 12.12 -11.15
N TYR A 236 -4.86 12.23 -10.02
CA TYR A 236 -4.22 12.01 -8.73
C TYR A 236 -4.20 10.50 -8.43
N GLY A 237 -2.99 9.91 -8.42
CA GLY A 237 -2.76 8.47 -8.45
C GLY A 237 -3.31 7.71 -7.24
N PHE A 238 -3.49 8.38 -6.09
CA PHE A 238 -4.16 7.80 -4.92
C PHE A 238 -5.55 7.24 -5.25
N TYR A 239 -6.25 7.87 -6.20
CA TYR A 239 -7.60 7.47 -6.65
C TYR A 239 -7.60 6.53 -7.86
N LEU A 240 -6.46 5.90 -8.16
CA LEU A 240 -6.31 4.93 -9.25
C LEU A 240 -5.89 3.58 -8.71
N ARG A 241 -6.61 2.53 -9.08
CA ARG A 241 -6.28 1.14 -8.76
C ARG A 241 -5.79 0.42 -10.00
N PHE A 242 -4.69 -0.32 -9.90
CA PHE A 242 -4.23 -1.14 -11.02
C PHE A 242 -5.23 -2.26 -11.29
N GLU A 243 -5.44 -2.65 -12.55
CA GLU A 243 -6.52 -3.58 -12.91
C GLU A 243 -6.51 -4.90 -12.13
N ASN A 244 -5.32 -5.45 -11.86
CA ASN A 244 -5.14 -6.72 -11.15
C ASN A 244 -5.05 -6.58 -9.61
N GLU A 245 -5.09 -5.36 -9.08
CA GLU A 245 -5.04 -5.12 -7.64
C GLU A 245 -6.41 -5.37 -7.01
N PRO A 246 -6.49 -5.87 -5.76
CA PRO A 246 -7.77 -6.00 -5.05
C PRO A 246 -8.61 -4.72 -5.10
N ASN A 247 -9.88 -4.84 -5.52
CA ASN A 247 -10.82 -3.72 -5.49
C ASN A 247 -11.30 -3.47 -4.06
N LEU A 248 -10.54 -2.67 -3.31
CA LEU A 248 -10.80 -2.38 -1.91
C LEU A 248 -12.20 -1.78 -1.70
N SER A 249 -12.63 -0.82 -2.54
CA SER A 249 -13.95 -0.19 -2.42
C SER A 249 -15.08 -1.23 -2.52
N LEU A 250 -14.99 -2.14 -3.49
CA LEU A 250 -15.96 -3.23 -3.64
C LEU A 250 -15.90 -4.23 -2.48
N ILE A 251 -14.71 -4.56 -1.97
CA ILE A 251 -14.55 -5.47 -0.85
C ILE A 251 -15.15 -4.88 0.43
N LEU A 252 -14.90 -3.59 0.71
CA LEU A 252 -15.49 -2.87 1.83
C LEU A 252 -17.02 -2.84 1.72
N GLN A 253 -17.57 -2.55 0.52
CA GLN A 253 -19.01 -2.60 0.30
C GLN A 253 -19.60 -3.99 0.59
N LYS A 254 -19.00 -5.04 0.03
CA LYS A 254 -19.45 -6.42 0.27
C LYS A 254 -19.34 -6.82 1.74
N ALA A 255 -18.34 -6.31 2.47
CA ALA A 255 -18.20 -6.53 3.89
C ALA A 255 -19.36 -5.88 4.68
N GLU A 256 -19.77 -4.66 4.33
CA GLU A 256 -20.95 -4.01 4.92
C GLU A 256 -22.24 -4.80 4.65
N GLU A 257 -22.42 -5.29 3.43
CA GLU A 257 -23.57 -6.13 3.06
C GLU A 257 -23.58 -7.45 3.85
N TRP A 258 -22.42 -8.10 3.97
CA TRP A 258 -22.26 -9.31 4.78
C TRP A 258 -22.59 -9.03 6.25
N LYS A 259 -22.11 -7.93 6.84
CA LYS A 259 -22.39 -7.53 8.22
C LYS A 259 -23.90 -7.36 8.46
N LYS A 260 -24.60 -6.66 7.56
CA LYS A 260 -26.05 -6.47 7.61
C LYS A 260 -26.80 -7.81 7.56
N LYS A 261 -26.43 -8.69 6.62
CA LYS A 261 -27.07 -10.00 6.45
C LYS A 261 -26.90 -10.91 7.66
N ASN A 262 -25.75 -10.85 8.33
CA ASN A 262 -25.42 -11.72 9.45
C ASN A 262 -25.72 -11.09 10.83
N GLY A 263 -26.41 -9.95 10.87
CA GLY A 263 -26.76 -9.28 12.12
C GLY A 263 -25.54 -8.89 12.95
N TRP A 264 -24.44 -8.55 12.29
CA TRP A 264 -23.18 -8.20 12.95
C TRP A 264 -23.38 -6.92 13.77
N LYS A 265 -23.19 -7.03 15.08
CA LYS A 265 -23.19 -5.91 16.02
C LYS A 265 -21.74 -5.69 16.40
N GLY A 266 -21.05 -4.81 15.69
CA GLY A 266 -19.70 -4.39 16.07
C GLY A 266 -19.68 -4.09 17.56
N LYS A 267 -18.69 -4.64 18.27
CA LYS A 267 -18.53 -4.44 19.72
C LYS A 267 -17.52 -3.36 19.98
#